data_AF-A0A6C0K9X7-F1
#
_entry.id   AF-A0A6C0K9X7-F1
#
_cell.length_a   1.000
_cell.length_b   1.000
_cell.length_c   1.000
_cell.angle_alpha   90.00
_cell.angle_beta   90.00
_cell.angle_gamma   90.00
#
_symmetry.space_group_name_H-M   'P 1'
#
loop_
_entity.id
_entity.type
_entity.pdbx_description
1 polymer ?
#
loop_
_entity_poly.entity_id
_entity_poly.type
_entity_poly.pdbx_seq_one_letter_code
_entity_poly.pdbx_strand_id
1 'polypeptide(L)'
;MPSLKISLLESAYLIFMFLFFKTTMDFNVLRSPTGWWFEHLVGDHYGLRICPFGRVAILALIFVLILRHYVKIPKWFIYLALGISFILSFMNMNAVVYLIPIWLIEFLLELIK
;
A
#
# COMPACT_ATOMS: atom_id res chain seq x y z
N MET A 1 -2.44 19.37 6.51
CA MET A 1 -2.59 17.94 6.18
C MET A 1 -3.17 17.83 4.78
N PRO A 2 -3.11 16.66 4.10
CA PRO A 2 -3.85 16.44 2.85
C PRO A 2 -5.34 16.76 3.05
N SER A 3 -6.07 17.03 1.97
CA SER A 3 -7.54 17.17 2.07
C SER A 3 -8.20 15.80 2.19
N LEU A 4 -9.39 15.73 2.79
CA LEU A 4 -10.16 14.47 2.88
C LEU A 4 -10.40 13.86 1.49
N LYS A 5 -10.63 14.69 0.47
CA LYS A 5 -10.81 14.25 -0.93
C LYS A 5 -9.59 13.47 -1.45
N ILE A 6 -8.37 13.94 -1.14
CA ILE A 6 -7.14 13.26 -1.53
C ILE A 6 -7.08 11.90 -0.82
N SER A 7 -7.36 11.83 0.48
CA SER A 7 -7.31 10.56 1.21
C SER A 7 -8.39 9.57 0.81
N LEU A 8 -9.56 10.03 0.37
CA LEU A 8 -10.56 9.17 -0.25
C LEU A 8 -10.08 8.61 -1.60
N LEU A 9 -9.42 9.42 -2.42
CA LEU A 9 -8.84 8.98 -3.69
C LEU A 9 -7.71 7.98 -3.47
N GLU A 10 -6.79 8.26 -2.54
CA GLU A 10 -5.73 7.35 -2.10
C GLU A 10 -6.31 6.00 -1.66
N SER A 11 -7.35 6.04 -0.83
CA SER A 11 -8.01 4.84 -0.32
C SER A 11 -8.68 4.04 -1.43
N ALA A 12 -9.42 4.69 -2.34
CA ALA A 12 -10.06 4.03 -3.47
C ALA A 12 -9.02 3.39 -4.40
N TYR A 13 -7.93 4.08 -4.67
CA TYR A 13 -6.81 3.56 -5.44
C TYR A 13 -6.20 2.32 -4.77
N LEU A 14 -5.89 2.39 -3.46
CA LEU A 14 -5.33 1.26 -2.72
C LEU A 14 -6.25 0.05 -2.68
N ILE A 15 -7.56 0.27 -2.46
CA ILE A 15 -8.58 -0.79 -2.52
C ILE A 15 -8.55 -1.47 -3.88
N PHE A 16 -8.58 -0.69 -4.97
CA PHE A 16 -8.53 -1.23 -6.31
C PHE A 16 -7.26 -2.04 -6.56
N MET A 17 -6.09 -1.47 -6.28
CA MET A 17 -4.79 -2.09 -6.55
C MET A 17 -4.55 -3.36 -5.72
N PHE A 18 -4.97 -3.38 -4.46
CA PHE A 18 -4.69 -4.52 -3.58
C PHE A 18 -5.75 -5.61 -3.62
N LEU A 19 -7.02 -5.27 -3.87
CA LEU A 19 -8.12 -6.25 -3.79
C LEU A 19 -8.62 -6.72 -5.16
N PHE A 20 -8.51 -5.90 -6.20
CA PHE A 20 -9.18 -6.17 -7.49
C PHE A 20 -8.23 -6.22 -8.68
N PHE A 21 -7.12 -5.47 -8.65
CA PHE A 21 -6.23 -5.33 -9.79
C PHE A 21 -5.49 -6.64 -10.11
N LYS A 22 -5.63 -7.08 -11.37
CA LYS A 22 -5.01 -8.29 -11.91
C LYS A 22 -4.08 -7.92 -13.06
N THR A 23 -2.92 -8.55 -13.12
CA THR A 23 -1.92 -8.29 -14.15
C THR A 23 -1.05 -9.52 -14.43
N THR A 24 -0.49 -9.59 -15.64
CA THR A 24 0.58 -10.53 -16.00
C THR A 24 1.96 -10.04 -15.56
N MET A 25 2.12 -8.75 -15.27
CA MET A 25 3.39 -8.20 -14.81
C MET A 25 3.71 -8.67 -13.39
N ASP A 26 4.92 -9.20 -13.21
CA ASP A 26 5.46 -9.57 -11.91
C ASP A 26 6.78 -8.83 -11.66
N PHE A 27 6.78 -8.01 -10.61
CA PHE A 27 7.95 -7.23 -10.21
C PHE A 27 8.81 -7.94 -9.15
N ASN A 28 8.48 -9.17 -8.74
CA ASN A 28 9.26 -9.89 -7.73
C ASN A 28 10.67 -10.24 -8.24
N VAL A 29 11.68 -9.68 -7.59
CA VAL A 29 13.10 -9.97 -7.85
C VAL A 29 13.66 -10.95 -6.81
N LEU A 30 13.08 -10.97 -5.62
CA LEU A 30 13.52 -11.81 -4.49
C LEU A 30 12.54 -12.96 -4.27
N ARG A 31 13.05 -14.06 -3.69
CA ARG A 31 12.20 -15.20 -3.32
C ARG A 31 11.19 -14.76 -2.27
N SER A 32 9.91 -14.94 -2.59
CA SER A 32 8.83 -14.59 -1.67
C SER A 32 8.81 -15.51 -0.44
N PRO A 33 8.40 -15.00 0.73
CA PRO A 33 8.20 -15.81 1.93
C PRO A 33 7.20 -16.95 1.69
N THR A 34 7.44 -18.11 2.31
CA THR A 34 6.56 -19.27 2.19
C THR A 34 5.43 -19.22 3.22
N GLY A 35 4.28 -19.80 2.86
CA GLY A 35 3.09 -19.91 3.73
C GLY A 35 1.85 -19.30 3.09
N TRP A 36 0.68 -19.87 3.38
CA TRP A 36 -0.59 -19.51 2.75
C TRP A 36 -0.94 -18.00 2.84
N TRP A 37 -0.55 -17.35 3.94
CA TRP A 37 -0.78 -15.90 4.13
C TRP A 37 0.09 -15.01 3.23
N PHE A 38 1.25 -15.49 2.79
CA PHE A 38 2.20 -14.75 1.96
C PHE A 38 2.24 -15.24 0.52
N GLU A 39 1.56 -16.34 0.23
CA GLU A 39 1.44 -16.92 -1.10
C GLU A 39 0.76 -15.94 -2.08
N HIS A 40 1.34 -15.81 -3.26
CA HIS A 40 0.84 -14.99 -4.35
C HIS A 40 1.37 -15.49 -5.70
N LEU A 41 0.72 -15.06 -6.78
CA LEU A 41 1.12 -15.45 -8.14
C LEU A 41 2.46 -14.83 -8.51
N VAL A 42 3.41 -15.68 -8.93
CA VAL A 42 4.75 -15.33 -9.43
C VAL A 42 4.87 -15.79 -10.88
N GLY A 43 5.63 -15.06 -11.71
CA GLY A 43 5.82 -15.36 -13.14
C GLY A 43 4.74 -14.76 -14.04
N ASP A 44 4.61 -15.22 -15.28
CA ASP A 44 3.78 -14.60 -16.34
C ASP A 44 2.32 -15.10 -16.35
N HIS A 45 1.70 -15.21 -15.17
CA HIS A 45 0.32 -15.67 -15.03
C HIS A 45 -0.63 -14.52 -14.75
N TYR A 46 -1.65 -14.33 -15.59
CA TYR A 46 -2.65 -13.30 -15.35
C TYR A 46 -3.44 -13.58 -14.06
N GLY A 47 -3.34 -12.68 -13.10
CA GLY A 47 -4.12 -12.79 -11.87
C GLY A 47 -3.75 -11.76 -10.81
N LEU A 48 -4.31 -11.94 -9.62
CA LEU A 48 -4.05 -11.03 -8.51
C LEU A 48 -2.66 -11.29 -7.92
N ARG A 49 -1.83 -10.25 -7.91
CA ARG A 49 -0.44 -10.35 -7.47
C ARG A 49 -0.25 -10.16 -5.97
N ILE A 50 -1.24 -9.64 -5.27
CA ILE A 50 -1.16 -9.34 -3.84
C ILE A 50 -1.56 -10.56 -3.00
N CYS A 51 -0.70 -10.90 -2.03
CA CYS A 51 -0.91 -11.98 -1.06
C CYS A 51 -2.04 -11.64 -0.07
N PRO A 52 -2.67 -12.65 0.57
CA PRO A 52 -3.70 -12.43 1.59
C PRO A 52 -3.27 -11.45 2.69
N PHE A 53 -2.01 -11.53 3.13
CA PHE A 53 -1.45 -10.59 4.10
C PHE A 53 -1.56 -9.14 3.63
N GLY A 54 -1.08 -8.85 2.40
CA GLY A 54 -1.11 -7.51 1.84
C GLY A 54 -2.52 -6.94 1.74
N ARG A 55 -3.51 -7.79 1.42
CA ARG A 55 -4.92 -7.39 1.32
C ARG A 55 -5.52 -6.98 2.66
N VAL A 56 -5.07 -7.57 3.77
CA VAL A 56 -5.53 -7.18 5.11
C VAL A 56 -4.72 -5.98 5.61
N ALA A 57 -3.40 -6.00 5.44
CA ALA A 57 -2.50 -4.93 5.88
C ALA A 57 -2.85 -3.58 5.24
N ILE A 58 -3.24 -3.57 3.97
CA ILE A 58 -3.60 -2.32 3.28
C ILE A 58 -4.84 -1.65 3.89
N LEU A 59 -5.79 -2.43 4.44
CA LEU A 59 -6.96 -1.89 5.10
C LEU A 59 -6.58 -1.12 6.38
N ALA A 60 -5.55 -1.58 7.10
CA ALA A 60 -5.01 -0.86 8.25
C ALA A 60 -4.39 0.48 7.83
N LEU A 61 -3.64 0.52 6.73
CA LEU A 61 -3.08 1.77 6.20
C LEU A 61 -4.18 2.74 5.74
N ILE A 62 -5.18 2.25 4.99
CA ILE A 62 -6.36 3.03 4.57
C ILE A 62 -7.07 3.63 5.77
N PHE A 63 -7.27 2.83 6.83
CA PHE A 63 -7.89 3.30 8.06
C PHE A 63 -7.12 4.45 8.68
N VAL A 64 -5.78 4.37 8.76
CA VAL A 64 -4.93 5.47 9.27
C VAL A 64 -5.03 6.72 8.38
N LEU A 65 -5.01 6.57 7.05
CA LEU A 65 -5.10 7.68 6.09
C LEU A 65 -6.44 8.43 6.16
N ILE A 66 -7.52 7.74 6.53
CA ILE A 66 -8.84 8.34 6.71
C ILE A 66 -8.99 8.91 8.14
N LEU A 67 -8.61 8.14 9.16
CA LEU A 67 -8.79 8.51 10.57
C LEU A 67 -8.07 9.80 10.94
N ARG A 68 -6.93 10.11 10.31
CA ARG A 68 -6.18 11.36 10.53
C ARG A 68 -6.98 12.63 10.27
N HIS A 69 -8.11 12.56 9.57
CA HIS A 69 -9.01 13.69 9.33
C HIS A 69 -10.02 13.93 10.47
N TYR A 70 -10.25 12.92 11.31
CA TYR A 70 -11.26 12.97 12.38
C TYR A 70 -10.63 13.03 13.78
N VAL A 71 -9.38 12.55 13.90
CA VAL A 71 -8.65 12.51 15.17
C VAL A 71 -7.29 13.17 14.99
N LYS A 72 -6.81 13.86 16.03
CA LYS A 72 -5.47 14.46 16.06
C LYS A 72 -4.41 13.35 16.15
N ILE A 73 -3.92 12.89 15.00
CA ILE A 73 -2.82 11.93 14.89
C ILE A 73 -1.51 12.71 14.68
N PRO A 74 -0.46 12.46 15.48
CA PRO A 74 0.81 13.15 15.30
C PRO A 74 1.50 12.69 13.99
N LYS A 75 2.19 13.62 13.30
CA LYS A 75 2.80 13.35 11.99
C LYS A 75 3.76 12.14 12.00
N TRP A 76 4.54 11.98 13.07
CA TRP A 76 5.47 10.86 13.21
C TRP A 76 4.79 9.49 13.14
N PHE A 77 3.53 9.38 13.59
CA PHE A 77 2.78 8.14 13.52
C PHE A 77 2.38 7.80 12.07
N ILE A 78 2.03 8.81 11.26
CA ILE A 78 1.77 8.63 9.83
C ILE A 78 3.05 8.18 9.12
N TYR A 79 4.19 8.81 9.41
CA TYR A 79 5.48 8.38 8.86
C TYR A 79 5.85 6.97 9.26
N LEU A 80 5.59 6.61 10.51
CA LEU A 80 5.83 5.24 10.98
C LEU A 80 4.95 4.26 10.21
N ALA A 81 3.66 4.55 10.02
CA ALA A 81 2.76 3.70 9.25
C ALA A 81 3.22 3.54 7.79
N LEU A 82 3.65 4.63 7.13
CA LEU A 82 4.17 4.60 5.76
C LEU A 82 5.52 3.87 5.66
N GLY A 83 6.40 4.05 6.66
CA GLY A 83 7.67 3.34 6.73
C GLY A 83 7.48 1.84 6.95
N ILE A 84 6.56 1.45 7.83
CA ILE A 84 6.18 0.06 8.03
C ILE A 84 5.57 -0.51 6.74
N SER A 85 4.69 0.22 6.06
CA SER A 85 4.12 -0.26 4.79
C SER A 85 5.20 -0.46 3.72
N PHE A 86 6.20 0.44 3.66
CA PHE A 86 7.34 0.31 2.76
C PHE A 86 8.13 -0.98 3.07
N ILE A 87 8.55 -1.18 4.31
CA ILE A 87 9.31 -2.38 4.71
C ILE A 87 8.52 -3.66 4.45
N LEU A 88 7.25 -3.72 4.87
CA LEU A 88 6.42 -4.92 4.69
C LEU A 88 6.13 -5.20 3.20
N SER A 89 6.07 -4.16 2.37
CA SER A 89 5.85 -4.35 0.94
C SER A 89 6.98 -5.09 0.23
N PHE A 90 8.21 -5.14 0.76
CA PHE A 90 9.30 -5.94 0.17
C PHE A 90 9.02 -7.45 0.13
N MET A 91 8.06 -7.93 0.92
CA MET A 91 7.59 -9.32 0.82
C MET A 91 6.88 -9.61 -0.52
N ASN A 92 6.48 -8.56 -1.24
CA ASN A 92 5.83 -8.59 -2.54
C ASN A 92 6.12 -7.31 -3.33
N MET A 93 7.05 -7.39 -4.29
CA MET A 93 7.49 -6.18 -5.03
C MET A 93 6.37 -5.51 -5.83
N ASN A 94 5.31 -6.22 -6.20
CA ASN A 94 4.13 -5.58 -6.81
C ASN A 94 3.45 -4.62 -5.81
N ALA A 95 3.39 -4.98 -4.53
CA ALA A 95 2.87 -4.10 -3.48
C ALA A 95 3.73 -2.83 -3.32
N VAL A 96 5.06 -2.93 -3.45
CA VAL A 96 5.96 -1.76 -3.44
C VAL A 96 5.56 -0.80 -4.56
N VAL A 97 5.45 -1.30 -5.79
CA VAL A 97 5.08 -0.51 -6.97
C VAL A 97 3.72 0.15 -6.78
N TYR A 98 2.75 -0.56 -6.22
CA TYR A 98 1.40 -0.04 -6.01
C TYR A 98 1.34 1.00 -4.89
N LEU A 99 2.30 1.03 -3.97
CA LEU A 99 2.36 2.03 -2.90
C LEU A 99 3.12 3.30 -3.29
N ILE A 100 3.90 3.28 -4.38
CA ILE A 100 4.67 4.44 -4.85
C ILE A 100 3.81 5.72 -4.95
N PRO A 101 2.60 5.70 -5.58
CA PRO A 101 1.80 6.93 -5.67
C PRO A 101 1.41 7.51 -4.31
N ILE A 102 1.19 6.66 -3.30
CA ILE A 102 0.85 7.10 -1.94
C ILE A 102 2.04 7.79 -1.28
N TRP A 103 3.23 7.18 -1.37
CA TRP A 103 4.45 7.79 -0.82
C TRP A 103 4.82 9.10 -1.51
N LEU A 104 4.65 9.17 -2.84
CA LEU A 104 4.92 10.38 -3.61
C LEU A 104 3.96 11.51 -3.23
N ILE A 105 2.66 11.23 -3.09
CA ILE A 105 1.67 12.23 -2.68
C ILE A 105 2.00 12.76 -1.28
N GLU A 106 2.30 11.88 -0.32
CA GLU A 106 2.63 12.33 1.04
C GLU A 106 3.91 13.17 1.04
N PHE A 107 4.98 12.73 0.36
CA PHE A 107 6.24 13.48 0.28
C PHE A 107 6.06 14.85 -0.39
N LEU A 108 5.32 14.91 -1.51
CA LEU A 108 5.07 16.16 -2.22
C LEU A 108 4.24 17.15 -1.38
N LEU A 109 3.21 16.66 -0.69
CA LEU A 109 2.36 17.49 0.16
C LEU A 109 3.07 18.00 1.40
N GLU A 110 4.21 17.44 1.76
CA GLU A 110 5.06 17.89 2.85
C GLU A 110 6.12 18.87 2.41
N LEU A 111 6.71 18.69 1.23
CA LEU A 111 7.64 19.66 0.65
C LEU A 111 6.99 21.04 0.45
N ILE A 112 5.68 21.08 0.20
CA ILE A 112 4.92 22.31 -0.07
C ILE A 112 4.45 23.00 1.23
N LYS A 113 4.65 22.42 2.43
CA LYS A 113 4.22 23.00 3.71
C LYS A 113 5.38 23.42 4.60
#